data_AF-A0AAP8T1V4-F1
#
_entry.id   AF-A0AAP8T1V4-F1
#
_cell.length_a   1.000
_cell.length_b   1.000
_cell.length_c   1.000
_cell.angle_alpha   90.00
_cell.angle_beta   90.00
_cell.angle_gamma   90.00
#
_symmetry.space_group_name_H-M   'P 1'
#
loop_
_entity.id
_entity.type
_entity.pdbx_description
1 polymer ?
#
loop_
_entity_poly.entity_id
_entity_poly.type
_entity_poly.pdbx_seq_one_letter_code
_entity_poly.pdbx_strand_id
1 'polypeptide(L)'
;ISTKVIRGMLGKLNLQPDTASNGEEALVAMKAQRYDLVLMDCEMPILDGFSATQQLRAWEVGNQRIRTPVVALTAHILAEHKE
;
A
#
# COMPACT_ATOMS: atom_id res chain seq x y z
N ILE A 1 -1.86 -10.84 -0.08
CA ILE A 1 -0.54 -11.54 -0.12
C ILE A 1 0.12 -11.49 1.26
N SER A 2 0.76 -12.57 1.74
CA SER A 2 1.40 -12.56 3.06
C SER A 2 2.60 -11.60 3.14
N THR A 3 2.57 -10.68 4.10
CA THR A 3 3.64 -9.70 4.39
C THR A 3 5.00 -10.37 4.64
N LYS A 4 5.01 -11.57 5.23
CA LYS A 4 6.23 -12.35 5.49
C LYS A 4 6.98 -12.73 4.21
N VAL A 5 6.25 -13.10 3.16
CA VAL A 5 6.85 -13.48 1.86
C VAL A 5 7.49 -12.26 1.22
N ILE A 6 6.76 -11.14 1.18
CA ILE A 6 7.24 -9.87 0.60
C ILE A 6 8.47 -9.38 1.34
N ARG A 7 8.45 -9.38 2.67
CA ARG A 7 9.61 -9.00 3.48
C ARG A 7 10.82 -9.89 3.22
N GLY A 8 10.62 -11.19 3.05
CA GLY A 8 11.69 -12.13 2.66
C GLY A 8 12.27 -11.82 1.28
N MET A 9 11.43 -11.47 0.30
CA MET A 9 11.88 -11.08 -1.04
C MET A 9 12.65 -9.76 -1.03
N LEU A 10 12.13 -8.74 -0.35
CA LEU A 10 12.79 -7.43 -0.20
C LEU A 10 14.10 -7.53 0.59
N GLY A 11 14.16 -8.41 1.59
CA GLY A 11 15.40 -8.67 2.33
C GLY A 11 16.54 -9.20 1.46
N LYS A 12 16.24 -9.96 0.39
CA LYS A 12 17.26 -10.39 -0.59
C LYS A 12 17.83 -9.24 -1.42
N LEU A 13 17.13 -8.12 -1.47
CA LEU A 13 17.55 -6.88 -2.13
C LEU A 13 18.18 -5.88 -1.13
N ASN A 14 18.47 -6.31 0.09
CA ASN A 14 18.93 -5.46 1.21
C ASN A 14 17.97 -4.30 1.55
N LEU A 15 16.67 -4.47 1.24
CA LEU A 15 15.63 -3.51 1.61
C LEU A 15 14.98 -3.92 2.94
N GLN A 16 14.75 -2.94 3.81
CA GLN A 16 14.00 -3.11 5.05
C GLN A 16 12.66 -2.37 4.94
N PRO A 17 11.56 -3.06 4.60
CA PRO A 17 10.25 -2.42 4.51
C PRO A 17 9.61 -2.26 5.88
N ASP A 18 8.92 -1.14 6.08
CA ASP A 18 7.91 -1.01 7.13
C ASP A 18 6.66 -1.82 6.75
N THR A 19 5.94 -2.32 7.75
CA THR A 19 4.74 -3.14 7.55
C THR A 19 3.55 -2.56 8.30
N ALA A 20 2.38 -2.58 7.66
CA ALA A 20 1.09 -2.24 8.26
C ALA A 20 0.15 -3.45 8.19
N SER A 21 -0.77 -3.56 9.16
CA SER A 21 -1.68 -4.71 9.29
C SER A 21 -3.03 -4.47 8.62
N ASN A 22 -3.34 -3.24 8.25
CA ASN A 22 -4.58 -2.81 7.59
C ASN A 22 -4.38 -1.46 6.86
N GLY A 23 -5.38 -1.02 6.10
CA GLY A 23 -5.30 0.23 5.34
C GLY A 23 -5.22 1.50 6.20
N GLU A 24 -5.75 1.51 7.42
CA GLU A 24 -5.68 2.67 8.31
C GLU A 24 -4.26 2.88 8.84
N GLU A 25 -3.63 1.81 9.34
CA GLU A 25 -2.22 1.81 9.76
C GLU A 25 -1.32 2.24 8.61
N ALA A 26 -1.57 1.71 7.41
CA ALA A 26 -0.82 2.08 6.21
C ALA A 26 -0.99 3.58 5.90
N LEU A 27 -2.22 4.09 5.95
CA LEU A 27 -2.50 5.50 5.69
C LEU A 27 -1.83 6.43 6.71
N VAL A 28 -1.87 6.07 8.00
CA VAL A 28 -1.18 6.82 9.06
C VAL A 28 0.32 6.86 8.78
N ALA A 29 0.92 5.71 8.46
CA ALA A 29 2.36 5.62 8.16
C ALA A 29 2.73 6.47 6.94
N MET A 30 1.96 6.40 5.84
CA MET A 30 2.19 7.17 4.61
C MET A 30 2.02 8.68 4.78
N LYS A 31 1.21 9.12 5.76
CA LYS A 31 1.07 10.54 6.11
C LYS A 31 2.19 11.03 7.01
N ALA A 32 2.69 10.17 7.90
CA ALA A 32 3.73 10.50 8.86
C ALA A 32 5.10 10.65 8.22
N GLN A 33 5.43 9.79 7.24
CA GLN A 33 6.69 9.83 6.51
C GLN A 33 6.53 9.57 5.02
N ARG A 34 7.51 10.01 4.25
CA ARG A 34 7.53 9.82 2.80
C ARG A 34 8.15 8.45 2.49
N TYR A 35 7.41 7.64 1.75
CA TYR A 35 7.92 6.41 1.15
C TYR A 35 8.24 6.62 -0.32
N ASP A 36 9.26 5.91 -0.83
CA ASP A 36 9.58 5.89 -2.26
C ASP A 36 8.68 4.95 -3.05
N LEU A 37 8.17 3.90 -2.39
CA LEU A 37 7.26 2.91 -2.96
C LEU A 37 6.40 2.30 -1.85
N VAL A 38 5.14 2.10 -2.14
CA VAL A 38 4.20 1.36 -1.29
C VAL A 38 3.69 0.15 -2.05
N LEU A 39 3.85 -1.03 -1.45
CA LEU A 39 3.20 -2.26 -1.92
C LEU A 39 1.91 -2.43 -1.11
N MET A 40 0.76 -2.32 -1.76
CA MET A 40 -0.54 -2.25 -1.10
C MET A 40 -1.38 -3.47 -1.44
N ASP A 41 -1.81 -4.25 -0.44
CA ASP A 41 -2.80 -5.31 -0.66
C ASP A 41 -4.15 -4.69 -0.99
N CYS A 42 -4.81 -5.21 -2.03
CA CYS A 42 -6.14 -4.75 -2.42
C CYS A 42 -7.17 -5.12 -1.34
N GLU A 43 -7.04 -6.30 -0.74
CA GLU A 43 -7.99 -6.82 0.23
C GLU A 43 -7.35 -6.81 1.62
N MET A 44 -7.87 -5.95 2.50
CA MET A 44 -7.42 -5.82 3.89
C MET A 44 -8.61 -5.61 4.82
N PRO A 45 -8.50 -6.02 6.10
CA PRO A 45 -9.50 -5.69 7.10
C PRO A 45 -9.53 -4.17 7.38
N ILE A 46 -10.65 -3.70 7.94
CA ILE A 46 -10.90 -2.31 8.39
C ILE A 46 -10.98 -1.29 7.23
N LEU A 47 -9.89 -1.11 6.48
CA LEU A 47 -9.81 -0.25 5.31
C LEU A 47 -9.07 -1.00 4.20
N ASP A 48 -9.73 -1.16 3.05
CA ASP A 48 -9.16 -1.82 1.89
C ASP A 48 -8.09 -0.95 1.20
N GLY A 49 -7.26 -1.58 0.35
CA GLY A 49 -6.14 -0.89 -0.31
C GLY A 49 -6.56 0.18 -1.32
N PHE A 50 -7.73 0.04 -1.95
CA PHE A 50 -8.26 1.03 -2.88
C PHE A 50 -8.70 2.28 -2.12
N SER A 51 -9.51 2.11 -1.07
CA SER A 51 -9.99 3.17 -0.20
C SER A 51 -8.82 3.89 0.49
N ALA A 52 -7.84 3.15 1.01
CA ALA A 52 -6.62 3.72 1.58
C ALA A 52 -5.85 4.56 0.55
N THR A 53 -5.71 4.06 -0.68
CA THR A 53 -5.03 4.79 -1.77
C THR A 53 -5.81 6.05 -2.17
N GLN A 54 -7.14 5.98 -2.27
CA GLN A 54 -7.99 7.14 -2.58
C GLN A 54 -7.83 8.23 -1.51
N GLN A 55 -7.89 7.86 -0.23
CA GLN A 55 -7.68 8.80 0.87
C GLN A 55 -6.27 9.40 0.87
N LEU A 56 -5.25 8.60 0.54
CA LEU A 56 -3.89 9.10 0.34
C LEU A 56 -3.85 10.15 -0.76
N ARG A 57 -4.51 9.94 -1.91
CA ARG A 57 -4.52 10.92 -3.02
C ARG A 57 -5.19 12.22 -2.64
N ALA A 58 -6.33 12.16 -1.96
CA ALA A 58 -7.01 13.36 -1.47
C ALA A 58 -6.10 14.13 -0.49
N TRP A 59 -5.43 13.42 0.42
CA TRP A 59 -4.50 14.03 1.37
C TRP A 59 -3.27 14.63 0.68
N GLU A 60 -2.68 13.95 -0.30
CA GLU A 60 -1.52 14.44 -1.04
C GLU A 60 -1.84 15.77 -1.75
N VAL A 61 -3.00 15.85 -2.42
CA VAL A 61 -3.47 17.07 -3.08
C VAL A 61 -3.68 18.19 -2.06
N GLY A 62 -4.38 17.90 -0.96
CA GLY A 62 -4.68 18.89 0.08
C GLY A 62 -3.43 19.42 0.81
N ASN A 63 -2.33 18.67 0.82
CA ASN A 63 -1.08 19.02 1.50
C ASN A 63 0.07 19.33 0.54
N GLN A 64 -0.21 19.48 -0.76
CA GLN A 64 0.79 19.73 -1.82
C GLN A 64 1.98 18.75 -1.78
N ARG A 65 1.71 17.48 -1.46
CA ARG A 65 2.71 16.42 -1.43
C ARG A 65 2.90 15.81 -2.81
N ILE A 66 4.14 15.39 -3.08
CA ILE A 66 4.45 14.58 -4.26
C ILE A 66 3.74 13.23 -4.11
N ARG A 67 3.09 12.81 -5.19
CA ARG A 67 2.42 11.52 -5.32
C ARG A 67 3.36 10.37 -4.99
N THR A 68 3.03 9.60 -3.95
CA THR A 68 3.74 8.38 -3.57
C THR A 68 3.37 7.25 -4.54
N PRO A 69 4.32 6.57 -5.19
CA PRO A 69 4.02 5.39 -6.02
C PRO A 69 3.40 4.27 -5.18
N VAL A 70 2.24 3.76 -5.61
CA VAL A 70 1.54 2.63 -4.98
C VAL A 70 1.37 1.53 -6.01
N VAL A 71 1.86 0.33 -5.70
CA VAL A 71 1.70 -0.88 -6.51
C VAL A 71 0.73 -1.80 -5.79
N ALA A 72 -0.38 -2.09 -6.46
CA ALA A 72 -1.39 -3.01 -5.97
C ALA A 72 -0.87 -4.46 -5.98
N LEU A 73 -1.10 -5.17 -4.89
CA LEU A 73 -0.85 -6.59 -4.75
C LEU A 73 -2.17 -7.32 -4.87
N THR A 74 -2.37 -8.03 -5.96
CA THR A 74 -3.57 -8.84 -6.18
C THR A 74 -3.26 -10.30 -5.86
N ALA A 75 -4.16 -10.98 -5.15
CA ALA A 75 -4.07 -12.42 -4.91
C ALA A 75 -4.77 -13.24 -6.01
N HIS A 76 -5.60 -12.59 -6.83
CA HIS A 76 -6.27 -13.18 -7.98
C HIS A 76 -5.64 -12.70 -9.30
N ILE A 77 -5.42 -13.64 -10.23
CA ILE A 77 -5.19 -13.33 -11.63
C ILE A 77 -6.53 -12.83 -12.18
N LEU A 78 -6.59 -11.55 -12.54
CA LEU A 78 -7.78 -10.92 -13.12
C LEU A 78 -8.15 -11.62 -14.43
N ALA A 79 -9.14 -12.52 -14.37
CA ALA A 79 -9.98 -12.83 -15.51
C ALA A 79 -11.35 -12.14 -15.42
N GLU A 80 -11.89 -11.87 -14.22
CA GLU A 80 -13.31 -11.47 -14.11
C GLU A 80 -13.62 -10.47 -12.99
N HIS A 81 -13.09 -9.25 -13.08
CA HIS A 81 -13.70 -8.11 -12.38
C HIS A 81 -13.86 -6.95 -13.38
N LYS A 82 -14.87 -7.08 -14.24
CA LYS A 82 -15.64 -5.96 -14.80
C LYS A 82 -16.92 -5.90 -14.00
N GLU A 83 -17.08 -4.91 -13.13
CA GLU A 83 -18.30 -4.10 -12.90
C GLU A 83 -17.89 -2.80 -12.21
#